data_AF-A0A7K2JLL8-F1
#
_entry.id   AF-A0A7K2JLL8-F1
#
_cell.length_a   1.000
_cell.length_b   1.000
_cell.length_c   1.000
_cell.angle_alpha   90.00
_cell.angle_beta   90.00
_cell.angle_gamma   90.00
#
_symmetry.space_group_name_H-M   'P 1'
#
loop_
_entity.id
_entity.type
_entity.pdbx_description
1 polymer ?
#
loop_
_entity_poly.entity_id
_entity_poly.type
_entity_poly.pdbx_seq_one_letter_code
_entity_poly.pdbx_strand_id
1 'polypeptide(L)'
;MSRDPFPEISSDEELDDVWAGYYVECVGCVDMIPAKDVADAHDKDVSPVEWARRHTAEKPWHTRFRTTRIVNFSVSADVPSGYPLEPLPSAP
;
A
#
# COMPACT_ATOMS: atom_id res chain seq x y z
N MET A 1 10.04 -36.64 10.45
CA MET A 1 9.33 -35.58 9.71
C MET A 1 9.31 -34.35 10.61
N SER A 2 10.22 -33.40 10.39
CA SER A 2 10.19 -32.12 11.11
C SER A 2 9.00 -31.34 10.59
N ARG A 3 7.97 -31.15 11.41
CA ARG A 3 6.87 -30.22 11.10
C ARG A 3 7.38 -28.86 11.53
N ASP A 4 7.87 -28.10 10.55
CA ASP A 4 8.24 -26.71 10.77
C ASP A 4 7.07 -25.99 11.47
N PRO A 5 7.25 -25.46 12.69
CA PRO A 5 6.21 -24.73 13.40
C PRO A 5 5.84 -23.40 12.73
N PHE A 6 6.65 -22.93 11.76
CA PHE A 6 6.44 -21.68 11.04
C PHE A 6 6.60 -21.90 9.54
N PRO A 7 5.66 -22.59 8.87
CA PRO A 7 5.74 -22.75 7.43
C PRO A 7 5.74 -21.37 6.77
N GLU A 8 6.73 -21.09 5.92
CA GLU A 8 6.67 -19.96 5.01
C GLU A 8 5.46 -20.14 4.08
N ILE A 9 4.45 -19.30 4.27
CA ILE A 9 3.29 -19.23 3.39
C ILE A 9 3.62 -18.17 2.34
N SER A 10 4.03 -18.60 1.14
CA SER A 10 4.06 -17.74 -0.03
C SER A 10 2.61 -17.51 -0.47
N SER A 11 2.07 -16.32 -0.22
CA SER A 11 0.82 -15.90 -0.86
C SER A 11 1.18 -15.21 -2.17
N ASP A 12 0.65 -15.73 -3.27
CA ASP A 12 0.67 -15.07 -4.58
C ASP A 12 -0.44 -14.01 -4.70
N GLU A 13 -1.18 -13.74 -3.61
CA GLU A 13 -2.04 -12.55 -3.53
C GLU A 13 -1.16 -11.30 -3.53
N GLU A 14 -0.91 -10.78 -4.72
CA GLU A 14 -0.55 -9.39 -4.89
C GLU A 14 -1.61 -8.57 -4.15
N LEU A 15 -1.19 -7.70 -3.23
CA LEU A 15 -2.05 -6.68 -2.64
C LEU A 15 -2.39 -5.68 -3.77
N ASP A 16 -3.28 -6.09 -4.67
CA ASP A 16 -3.57 -5.45 -5.97
C ASP A 16 -4.18 -4.05 -5.86
N ASP A 17 -4.61 -3.63 -4.67
CA ASP A 17 -5.69 -2.64 -4.59
C ASP A 17 -5.28 -1.22 -4.19
N VAL A 18 -3.99 -0.95 -3.96
CA VAL A 18 -3.53 0.42 -3.72
C VAL A 18 -2.55 0.87 -4.80
N TRP A 19 -3.14 1.39 -5.86
CA TRP A 19 -2.43 1.93 -7.00
C TRP A 19 -1.68 3.19 -6.57
N ALA A 20 -0.46 3.39 -7.08
CA ALA A 20 0.25 4.63 -6.85
C ALA A 20 -0.59 5.81 -7.40
N GLY A 21 -0.89 6.81 -6.57
CA GLY A 21 -1.88 7.82 -6.93
C GLY A 21 -2.14 8.88 -5.87
N TYR A 22 -3.03 9.81 -6.21
CA TYR A 22 -3.58 10.77 -5.27
C TYR A 22 -4.92 10.26 -4.77
N TYR A 23 -5.14 10.39 -3.47
CA TYR A 23 -6.33 9.92 -2.78
C TYR A 23 -6.89 11.04 -1.89
N VAL A 24 -8.18 11.00 -1.64
CA VAL A 24 -8.81 11.76 -0.55
C VAL A 24 -9.10 10.78 0.57
N GLU A 25 -8.61 11.09 1.76
CA GLU A 25 -8.65 10.24 2.94
C GLU A 25 -9.42 10.94 4.07
N CYS A 26 -10.27 10.19 4.77
CA CYS A 26 -10.90 10.62 6.00
C CYS A 26 -9.92 10.46 7.18
N VAL A 27 -9.61 11.55 7.88
CA VAL A 27 -8.65 11.53 9.01
C VAL A 27 -9.20 10.75 10.22
N GLY A 28 -10.51 10.60 10.34
CA GLY A 28 -11.15 9.92 11.47
C GLY A 28 -11.10 8.40 11.40
N CYS A 29 -11.04 7.82 10.20
CA CYS A 29 -11.07 6.35 10.01
C CYS A 29 -10.13 5.81 8.94
N VAL A 30 -9.31 6.66 8.32
CA VAL A 30 -8.32 6.30 7.30
C VAL A 30 -8.93 5.67 6.03
N ASP A 31 -10.26 5.80 5.88
CA ASP A 31 -10.98 5.39 4.67
C ASP A 31 -10.66 6.36 3.54
N MET A 32 -10.50 5.85 2.33
CA MET A 32 -9.97 6.64 1.22
C MET A 32 -10.59 6.27 -0.12
N ILE A 33 -10.67 7.27 -0.99
CA ILE A 33 -11.07 7.13 -2.38
C ILE A 33 -10.04 7.81 -3.29
N PRO A 34 -9.92 7.41 -4.55
CA PRO A 34 -9.06 8.10 -5.49
C PRO A 34 -9.46 9.58 -5.65
N ALA A 35 -8.47 10.48 -5.73
CA ALA A 35 -8.70 11.91 -5.93
C ALA A 35 -8.96 12.29 -7.39
N LYS A 36 -8.64 11.40 -8.33
CA LYS A 36 -8.97 11.53 -9.75
C LYS A 36 -10.19 10.66 -10.05
N ASP A 37 -11.00 11.09 -11.01
CA ASP A 37 -11.99 10.24 -11.70
C ASP A 37 -11.22 9.08 -12.35
N VAL A 38 -10.90 8.03 -11.59
CA VAL A 38 -10.28 6.83 -12.14
C VAL A 38 -11.38 6.14 -12.91
N ALA A 39 -11.45 6.53 -14.17
CA ALA A 39 -12.41 6.09 -15.16
C ALA A 39 -12.28 4.59 -15.51
N ASP A 40 -11.79 3.74 -14.60
CA ASP A 40 -11.68 2.29 -14.76
C ASP A 40 -11.85 1.49 -13.45
N ALA A 41 -12.03 2.15 -12.30
CA ALA A 41 -12.45 1.45 -11.09
C ALA A 41 -13.95 1.16 -11.19
N HIS A 42 -14.35 -0.08 -10.86
CA HIS A 42 -15.65 -0.71 -11.08
C HIS A 42 -16.88 -0.03 -10.42
N ASP A 43 -16.73 1.19 -9.92
CA ASP A 43 -17.73 1.99 -9.22
C ASP A 43 -17.48 3.49 -9.56
N LYS A 44 -17.60 3.81 -10.85
CA LYS A 44 -17.47 5.18 -11.35
C LYS A 44 -18.59 6.05 -10.77
N ASP A 45 -18.28 7.32 -10.54
CA ASP A 45 -19.22 8.46 -10.47
C ASP A 45 -19.43 9.13 -9.11
N VAL A 46 -18.66 8.83 -8.06
CA VAL A 46 -18.72 9.65 -6.82
C VAL A 46 -17.54 10.60 -6.76
N SER A 47 -17.79 11.90 -6.96
CA SER A 47 -16.75 12.91 -6.79
C SER A 47 -16.21 12.91 -5.35
N PRO A 48 -14.94 13.30 -5.11
CA PRO A 48 -14.40 13.25 -3.75
C PRO A 48 -15.15 14.11 -2.73
N VAL A 49 -15.77 15.19 -3.21
CA VAL A 49 -16.60 16.06 -2.40
C VAL A 49 -17.92 15.38 -2.02
N GLU A 50 -18.56 14.66 -2.95
CA GLU A 50 -19.79 13.92 -2.68
C GLU A 50 -19.55 12.74 -1.75
N TRP A 51 -18.44 12.02 -1.93
CA TRP A 51 -18.02 10.99 -0.99
C TRP A 51 -17.82 11.57 0.42
N ALA A 52 -17.09 12.68 0.57
CA ALA A 52 -16.87 13.30 1.86
C ALA A 52 -18.19 13.75 2.54
N ARG A 53 -19.14 14.27 1.76
CA ARG A 53 -20.48 14.64 2.25
C ARG A 53 -21.26 13.40 2.72
N ARG A 54 -21.30 12.33 1.93
CA ARG A 54 -21.96 11.07 2.29
C ARG A 54 -21.32 10.44 3.52
N HIS A 55 -19.99 10.40 3.55
CA HIS A 55 -19.21 9.87 4.67
C HIS A 55 -19.48 10.62 5.98
N THR A 56 -19.58 11.96 5.91
CA THR A 56 -19.96 12.79 7.07
C THR A 56 -21.39 12.53 7.50
N ALA A 57 -22.31 12.29 6.56
CA ALA A 57 -23.71 11.99 6.87
C ALA A 57 -23.86 10.64 7.60
N GLU A 58 -23.09 9.63 7.21
CA GLU A 58 -23.06 8.31 7.86
C GLU A 58 -22.30 8.33 9.20
N LYS A 59 -21.24 9.14 9.28
CA LYS A 59 -20.36 9.24 10.45
C LYS A 59 -20.14 10.72 10.80
N PRO A 60 -21.05 11.35 11.57
CA PRO A 60 -21.02 12.81 11.83
C PRO A 60 -19.76 13.34 12.50
N TRP A 61 -18.98 12.49 13.18
CA TRP A 61 -17.71 12.87 13.79
C TRP A 61 -16.52 12.88 12.79
N HIS A 62 -16.72 12.38 11.57
CA HIS A 62 -15.72 12.37 10.50
C HIS A 62 -15.77 13.66 9.67
N THR A 63 -15.28 14.76 10.24
CA THR A 63 -15.41 16.11 9.65
C THR A 63 -14.14 16.60 8.94
N ARG A 64 -13.06 15.83 8.98
CA ARG A 64 -11.75 16.21 8.42
C ARG A 64 -11.31 15.23 7.35
N PHE A 65 -10.95 15.79 6.20
CA PHE A 65 -10.49 15.05 5.03
C PHE A 65 -9.19 15.66 4.55
N ARG A 66 -8.28 14.85 4.01
CA ARG A 66 -6.99 15.29 3.47
C ARG A 66 -6.71 14.65 2.13
N THR A 67 -5.94 15.33 1.30
CA THR A 67 -5.35 14.72 0.11
C THR A 67 -4.07 14.00 0.52
N THR A 68 -3.97 12.73 0.19
CA THR A 68 -2.76 11.92 0.40
C THR A 68 -2.24 11.41 -0.94
N ARG A 69 -0.95 11.07 -1.00
CA ARG A 69 -0.31 10.49 -2.18
C ARG A 69 0.32 9.18 -1.78
N ILE A 70 -0.05 8.11 -2.47
CA ILE A 70 0.51 6.78 -2.29
C ILE A 70 1.48 6.53 -3.45
N VAL A 71 2.67 6.04 -3.12
CA VAL A 71 3.74 5.73 -4.06
C VAL A 71 4.20 4.30 -3.81
N ASN A 72 4.21 3.50 -4.87
CA ASN A 72 4.72 2.15 -4.80
C ASN A 72 6.20 2.19 -5.16
N PHE A 73 7.03 1.59 -4.31
CA PHE A 73 8.44 1.37 -4.59
C PHE A 73 8.78 -0.05 -4.17
N SER A 74 9.55 -0.74 -5.00
CA SER A 74 10.17 -2.00 -4.63
C SER A 74 11.61 -1.72 -4.20
N VAL A 75 12.04 -2.39 -3.14
CA VAL A 75 13.46 -2.53 -2.84
C VAL A 75 13.88 -3.83 -3.47
N SER A 76 14.57 -3.78 -4.60
CA SER A 76 15.24 -4.96 -5.15
C SER A 76 16.17 -5.50 -4.06
N ALA A 77 16.00 -6.75 -3.68
CA ALA A 77 16.99 -7.43 -2.88
C ALA A 77 18.25 -7.58 -3.75
N ASP A 78 19.14 -6.59 -3.71
CA ASP A 78 20.51 -6.75 -4.14
C ASP A 78 21.21 -7.69 -3.15
N VAL A 79 20.92 -8.98 -3.28
CA VAL A 79 21.87 -10.02 -2.89
C VAL A 79 22.47 -10.51 -4.19
N PRO A 80 23.74 -10.18 -4.51
CA PRO A 80 24.44 -10.91 -5.54
C PRO A 80 24.65 -12.34 -5.00
N SER A 81 23.75 -13.25 -5.35
CA SER A 81 23.94 -14.69 -5.20
C SER A 81 25.10 -15.08 -6.12
N GLY A 82 26.34 -14.92 -5.67
CA GLY A 82 27.50 -15.27 -6.48
C GLY A 82 28.87 -14.72 -6.11
N TYR A 83 29.06 -13.92 -5.06
CA TYR A 83 30.43 -13.60 -4.62
C TYR A 83 30.98 -14.69 -3.69
N PRO A 84 32.09 -15.36 -4.04
CA PRO A 84 32.83 -16.16 -3.08
C PRO A 84 33.35 -15.24 -1.96
N LEU A 85 33.16 -15.64 -0.71
CA LEU A 85 33.87 -15.07 0.42
C LEU A 85 35.37 -15.34 0.23
N GLU A 86 36.11 -14.41 -0.35
CA GLU A 86 37.57 -14.43 -0.23
C GLU A 86 37.95 -14.19 1.24
N PRO A 87 38.83 -15.03 1.82
CA PRO A 87 39.33 -14.80 3.17
C PRO A 87 40.18 -13.53 3.19
N LEU A 88 39.83 -12.59 4.08
CA LEU A 88 40.64 -11.41 4.37
C LEU A 88 42.08 -11.85 4.73
N PRO A 89 43.12 -11.35 4.03
CA PRO A 89 44.49 -11.59 4.46
C PRO A 89 44.76 -10.82 5.76
N SER A 90 45.18 -11.56 6.78
CA SER A 90 45.71 -11.04 8.04
C SER A 90 46.80 -10.01 7.75
N ALA A 91 46.64 -8.79 8.28
CA ALA A 91 47.64 -7.75 8.18
C ALA A 91 48.98 -8.17 8.83
N PRO A 92 50.13 -7.73 8.30
CA PRO A 92 51.40 -7.79 9.02
C PRO A 92 51.48 -6.76 10.15
#